data_AF-A0A2N2Y1M7-F1
#
_entry.id   AF-A0A2N2Y1M7-F1
#
_cell.length_a   1.000
_cell.length_b   1.000
_cell.length_c   1.000
_cell.angle_alpha   90.00
_cell.angle_beta   90.00
_cell.angle_gamma   90.00
#
_symmetry.space_group_name_H-M   'P 1'
#
loop_
_entity.id
_entity.type
_entity.pdbx_description
1 polymer ?
#
loop_
_entity_poly.entity_id
_entity_poly.type
_entity_poly.pdbx_seq_one_letter_code
_entity_poly.pdbx_strand_id
1 'polypeptide(L)'
;MPGIVPQDIIREYNSTRNFLKRRKLCYAPFNALRFSLSGNIYACCYNRFHSLGKYPEVSVTEAWFGEKAEKLREAISQNDLSLGCHSCYSKLINRNFQASGSKIYDTFKEQKKGPSLLDFEISNTCNLECIMCNGENSSLIRRNREKGDPYPLVYDDDFVNQLDPFISGLKEARFVGGEPFLIDIYKKIWTRLSTLNKSIKINILTNGTVLNDEIIEFYKNNNVHVSFSLDSINKETYESIRINARFENVMQNFNTIYQLSRQYKRDLTVNICPIRKNMWEIPDMVNHYTNLNIPIVLHIAVYPSAEVIGTMSTEKLQEYLNFLSEVKIQTHSFISKANYTAFESYRSQVSVWLKKAIQQPEIITQSISELQISLAGKLKNYLCELDIQDNLRLSKYNELIARIVDEINNPDTARTALKNLIAIDAGYIVSELETSSFEKIKERFIALGGN
;
A
#
# COMPACT_ATOMS: atom_id res chain seq x y z
N MET A 1 -19.09 12.11 -17.20
CA MET A 1 -19.27 11.99 -15.74
C MET A 1 -17.92 11.70 -15.15
N PRO A 2 -17.50 12.46 -14.14
CA PRO A 2 -16.26 12.14 -13.47
C PRO A 2 -16.27 10.72 -12.89
N GLY A 3 -15.15 10.02 -13.02
CA GLY A 3 -15.03 8.60 -12.66
C GLY A 3 -15.16 7.66 -13.86
N ILE A 4 -15.94 8.00 -14.89
CA ILE A 4 -15.99 7.21 -16.14
C ILE A 4 -14.74 7.48 -16.96
N VAL A 5 -13.95 6.44 -17.22
CA VAL A 5 -12.71 6.56 -18.00
C VAL A 5 -13.02 6.76 -19.49
N PRO A 6 -12.44 7.77 -20.17
CA PRO A 6 -12.61 7.98 -21.61
C PRO A 6 -12.19 6.77 -22.47
N GLN A 7 -12.90 6.52 -23.56
CA GLN A 7 -12.73 5.32 -24.39
C GLN A 7 -11.37 5.25 -25.12
N ASP A 8 -10.78 6.40 -25.47
CA ASP A 8 -9.41 6.49 -25.98
C ASP A 8 -8.39 6.02 -24.93
N ILE A 9 -8.53 6.49 -23.69
CA ILE A 9 -7.65 6.09 -22.58
C ILE A 9 -7.82 4.60 -22.25
N ILE A 10 -9.04 4.06 -22.30
CA ILE A 10 -9.29 2.62 -22.12
C ILE A 10 -8.57 1.80 -23.20
N ARG A 11 -8.60 2.24 -24.46
CA ARG A 11 -7.89 1.56 -25.56
C ARG A 11 -6.38 1.55 -25.33
N GLU A 12 -5.81 2.70 -24.96
CA GLU A 12 -4.39 2.81 -24.62
C GLU A 12 -4.02 1.91 -23.43
N TYR A 13 -4.80 1.96 -22.34
CA TYR A 13 -4.60 1.11 -21.17
C TYR A 13 -4.65 -0.38 -21.52
N ASN A 14 -5.66 -0.80 -22.28
CA ASN A 14 -5.84 -2.18 -22.71
C ASN A 14 -4.73 -2.68 -23.63
N SER A 15 -4.07 -1.80 -24.40
CA SER A 15 -2.89 -2.18 -25.21
C SER A 15 -1.76 -2.74 -24.35
N THR A 16 -1.69 -2.30 -23.08
CA THR A 16 -0.69 -2.75 -22.10
C THR A 16 -1.10 -4.01 -21.33
N ARG A 17 -2.27 -4.59 -21.62
CA ARG A 17 -2.87 -5.74 -20.90
C ARG A 17 -3.04 -6.95 -21.80
N ASN A 18 -3.09 -8.13 -21.18
CA ASN A 18 -3.45 -9.37 -21.86
C ASN A 18 -4.85 -9.24 -22.49
N PHE A 19 -5.01 -9.72 -23.72
CA PHE A 19 -6.27 -9.66 -24.48
C PHE A 19 -7.48 -10.18 -23.69
N LEU A 20 -7.33 -11.28 -22.95
CA LEU A 20 -8.40 -11.90 -22.16
C LEU A 20 -8.87 -11.03 -20.98
N LYS A 21 -8.09 -10.00 -20.63
CA LYS A 21 -8.35 -9.11 -19.49
C LYS A 21 -8.89 -7.75 -19.91
N ARG A 22 -9.13 -7.54 -21.20
CA ARG A 22 -9.60 -6.25 -21.73
C ARG A 22 -11.11 -6.00 -21.59
N ARG A 23 -11.88 -7.01 -21.12
CA ARG A 23 -13.35 -6.91 -20.98
C ARG A 23 -13.81 -5.97 -19.88
N LYS A 24 -13.00 -5.78 -18.84
CA LYS A 24 -13.32 -4.93 -17.69
C LYS A 24 -12.11 -4.06 -17.35
N LEU A 25 -12.37 -2.85 -16.86
CA LEU A 25 -11.31 -1.92 -16.47
C LEU A 25 -10.47 -2.46 -15.30
N CYS A 26 -11.11 -3.15 -14.36
CA CYS A 26 -10.48 -3.77 -13.19
C CYS A 26 -11.20 -5.07 -12.83
N TYR A 27 -10.44 -6.07 -12.34
CA TYR A 27 -11.01 -7.33 -11.87
C TYR A 27 -11.04 -7.48 -10.34
N ALA A 28 -10.58 -6.48 -9.59
CA ALA A 28 -10.57 -6.52 -8.12
C ALA A 28 -11.93 -6.93 -7.50
N PRO A 29 -13.07 -6.26 -7.78
CA PRO A 29 -14.34 -6.61 -7.14
C PRO A 29 -14.96 -7.93 -7.62
N PHE A 30 -14.37 -8.54 -8.65
CA PHE A 30 -14.79 -9.83 -9.21
C PHE A 30 -13.96 -11.00 -8.69
N ASN A 31 -12.78 -10.71 -8.11
CA ASN A 31 -11.79 -11.71 -7.80
C ASN A 31 -11.26 -11.64 -6.37
N ALA A 32 -11.45 -10.54 -5.64
CA ALA A 32 -10.71 -10.31 -4.41
C ALA A 32 -11.55 -9.72 -3.27
N LEU A 33 -11.20 -10.14 -2.06
CA LEU A 33 -11.55 -9.46 -0.82
C LEU A 33 -10.27 -9.08 -0.09
N ARG A 34 -10.27 -7.89 0.51
CA ARG A 34 -9.25 -7.40 1.42
C ARG A 34 -9.87 -7.11 2.78
N PHE A 35 -9.18 -7.51 3.84
CA PHE A 35 -9.55 -7.28 5.22
C PHE A 35 -8.51 -6.37 5.88
N SER A 36 -8.97 -5.31 6.55
CA SER A 36 -8.10 -4.32 7.19
C SER A 36 -8.17 -4.39 8.72
N LEU A 37 -7.17 -3.83 9.41
CA LEU A 37 -7.05 -3.78 10.86
C LEU A 37 -8.34 -3.34 11.58
N SER A 38 -9.12 -2.43 10.98
CA SER A 38 -10.35 -1.88 11.58
C SER A 38 -11.60 -2.75 11.40
N GLY A 39 -11.50 -3.94 10.81
CA GLY A 39 -12.64 -4.79 10.47
C GLY A 39 -13.25 -4.51 9.10
N ASN A 40 -12.87 -3.40 8.44
CA ASN A 40 -13.43 -3.07 7.12
C ASN A 40 -13.01 -4.09 6.05
N ILE A 41 -13.95 -4.39 5.16
CA ILE A 41 -13.82 -5.31 4.03
C ILE A 41 -13.87 -4.50 2.73
N TYR A 42 -12.91 -4.72 1.83
CA TYR A 42 -12.77 -3.99 0.56
C TYR A 42 -12.53 -4.95 -0.62
N ALA A 43 -12.66 -4.45 -1.85
CA ALA A 43 -12.30 -5.22 -3.05
C ALA A 43 -10.79 -5.22 -3.35
N CYS A 44 -10.04 -4.20 -2.91
CA CYS A 44 -8.60 -4.07 -3.14
C CYS A 44 -7.94 -3.11 -2.14
N CYS A 45 -6.61 -3.04 -2.15
CA CYS A 45 -5.84 -2.12 -1.28
C CYS A 45 -5.90 -0.64 -1.70
N TYR A 46 -6.34 -0.35 -2.94
CA TYR A 46 -6.45 1.00 -3.50
C TYR A 46 -7.83 1.63 -3.30
N ASN A 47 -8.88 0.81 -3.21
CA ASN A 47 -10.23 1.28 -2.94
C ASN A 47 -10.49 1.22 -1.44
N ARG A 48 -10.17 2.32 -0.75
CA ARG A 48 -10.36 2.47 0.70
C ARG A 48 -11.62 3.22 1.07
N PHE A 49 -12.36 3.71 0.08
CA PHE A 49 -13.56 4.53 0.26
C PHE A 49 -14.83 3.68 0.21
N HIS A 50 -14.96 2.81 -0.79
CA HIS A 50 -16.16 1.97 -0.96
C HIS A 50 -15.98 0.65 -0.20
N SER A 51 -16.24 0.68 1.11
CA SER A 51 -16.27 -0.53 1.95
C SER A 51 -17.44 -1.44 1.54
N LEU A 52 -17.15 -2.74 1.43
CA LEU A 52 -18.13 -3.79 1.14
C LEU A 52 -18.89 -4.24 2.39
N GLY A 53 -18.38 -3.89 3.58
CA GLY A 53 -18.88 -4.32 4.87
C GLY A 53 -17.82 -4.12 5.95
N LYS A 54 -18.22 -4.27 7.20
CA LYS A 54 -17.32 -4.24 8.35
C LYS A 54 -17.63 -5.46 9.21
N TYR A 55 -16.60 -6.21 9.59
CA TYR A 55 -16.71 -7.34 10.50
C TYR A 55 -16.66 -6.83 11.95
N PRO A 56 -17.48 -7.38 12.88
CA PRO A 56 -18.37 -8.53 12.74
C PRO A 56 -19.79 -8.20 12.25
N GLU A 57 -20.11 -6.94 11.98
CA GLU A 57 -21.47 -6.52 11.63
C GLU A 57 -21.97 -7.11 10.30
N VAL A 58 -21.04 -7.36 9.38
CA VAL A 58 -21.26 -7.95 8.06
C VAL A 58 -20.38 -9.19 7.93
N SER A 59 -21.00 -10.33 7.64
CA SER A 59 -20.26 -11.58 7.39
C SER A 59 -19.43 -11.52 6.11
N VAL A 60 -18.40 -12.37 5.99
CA VAL A 60 -17.58 -12.47 4.76
C VAL A 60 -18.45 -12.82 3.55
N THR A 61 -19.45 -13.69 3.74
CA THR A 61 -20.41 -14.06 2.69
C THR A 61 -21.27 -12.88 2.25
N GLU A 62 -21.82 -12.14 3.20
CA GLU A 62 -22.61 -10.94 2.91
C GLU A 62 -21.75 -9.86 2.24
N ALA A 63 -20.51 -9.65 2.68
CA ALA A 63 -19.61 -8.69 2.05
C ALA A 63 -19.30 -9.05 0.58
N TRP A 64 -19.30 -10.32 0.22
CA TRP A 64 -19.07 -10.77 -1.16
C TRP A 64 -20.33 -10.69 -2.04
N PHE A 65 -21.47 -11.17 -1.54
CA PHE A 65 -22.71 -11.31 -2.31
C PHE A 65 -23.68 -10.12 -2.15
N GLY A 66 -23.40 -9.23 -1.20
CA GLY A 66 -24.29 -8.13 -0.83
C GLY A 66 -24.31 -6.97 -1.82
N GLU A 67 -25.27 -6.07 -1.60
CA GLU A 67 -25.59 -4.94 -2.48
C GLU A 67 -24.38 -4.02 -2.74
N LYS A 68 -23.56 -3.75 -1.72
CA LYS A 68 -22.38 -2.88 -1.86
C LYS A 68 -21.35 -3.48 -2.83
N ALA A 69 -21.16 -4.80 -2.83
CA ALA A 69 -20.26 -5.46 -3.76
C ALA A 69 -20.82 -5.45 -5.18
N GLU A 70 -22.12 -5.70 -5.34
CA GLU A 70 -22.76 -5.68 -6.66
C GLU A 70 -22.72 -4.29 -7.29
N LYS A 71 -23.02 -3.25 -6.51
CA LYS A 71 -22.91 -1.85 -6.97
C LYS A 71 -21.51 -1.50 -7.48
N LEU A 72 -20.45 -1.99 -6.81
CA LEU A 72 -19.08 -1.79 -7.27
C LEU A 72 -18.79 -2.57 -8.56
N ARG A 73 -19.28 -3.81 -8.69
CA ARG A 73 -19.14 -4.62 -9.92
C ARG A 73 -19.84 -3.98 -11.11
N GLU A 74 -21.04 -3.44 -10.91
CA GLU A 74 -21.80 -2.73 -11.94
C GLU A 74 -21.05 -1.50 -12.43
N ALA A 75 -20.59 -0.63 -11.51
CA ALA A 75 -19.81 0.56 -11.85
C ALA A 75 -18.55 0.21 -12.66
N ILE A 76 -17.75 -0.75 -12.19
CA ILE A 76 -16.52 -1.17 -12.90
C ILE A 76 -16.83 -1.77 -14.28
N SER A 77 -17.97 -2.46 -14.43
CA SER A 77 -18.40 -3.02 -15.73
C SER A 77 -18.79 -1.91 -16.73
N GLN A 78 -19.14 -0.73 -16.23
CA GLN A 78 -19.43 0.46 -17.02
C GLN A 78 -18.21 1.39 -17.17
N ASN A 79 -17.01 0.92 -16.77
CA ASN A 79 -15.76 1.68 -16.72
C ASN A 79 -15.80 2.91 -15.79
N ASP A 80 -16.66 2.85 -14.76
CA ASP A 80 -16.79 3.88 -13.74
C ASP A 80 -15.93 3.55 -12.51
N LEU A 81 -15.02 4.46 -12.17
CA LEU A 81 -14.13 4.41 -11.02
C LEU A 81 -14.56 5.37 -9.88
N SER A 82 -15.77 5.95 -9.96
CA SER A 82 -16.32 6.91 -8.98
C SER A 82 -16.48 6.32 -7.56
N LEU A 83 -16.72 5.00 -7.45
CA LEU A 83 -16.90 4.31 -6.18
C LEU A 83 -15.57 3.97 -5.48
N GLY A 84 -14.78 4.99 -5.19
CA GLY A 84 -13.57 4.86 -4.38
C GLY A 84 -12.30 4.41 -5.11
N CYS A 85 -12.34 4.33 -6.45
CA CYS A 85 -11.18 3.94 -7.27
C CYS A 85 -10.40 5.15 -7.84
N HIS A 86 -10.54 6.34 -7.24
CA HIS A 86 -9.99 7.58 -7.78
C HIS A 86 -8.47 7.53 -8.00
N SER A 87 -7.71 6.93 -7.08
CA SER A 87 -6.26 6.79 -7.25
C SER A 87 -5.94 6.11 -8.59
N CYS A 88 -6.64 5.04 -8.95
CA CYS A 88 -6.49 4.39 -10.24
C CYS A 88 -6.97 5.28 -11.39
N TYR A 89 -8.11 5.97 -11.23
CA TYR A 89 -8.62 6.91 -12.24
C TYR A 89 -7.56 7.97 -12.60
N SER A 90 -7.00 8.66 -11.60
CA SER A 90 -5.95 9.66 -11.77
C SER A 90 -4.73 9.08 -12.51
N LYS A 91 -4.28 7.86 -12.18
CA LYS A 91 -3.18 7.22 -12.91
C LYS A 91 -3.54 6.92 -14.37
N LEU A 92 -4.76 6.49 -14.66
CA LEU A 92 -5.21 6.22 -16.03
C LEU A 92 -5.31 7.50 -16.86
N ILE A 93 -5.91 8.57 -16.33
CA ILE A 93 -6.05 9.86 -17.03
C ILE A 93 -4.67 10.45 -17.37
N ASN A 94 -3.71 10.29 -16.46
CA ASN A 94 -2.32 10.73 -16.67
C ASN A 94 -1.47 9.75 -17.48
N ARG A 95 -2.06 8.73 -18.12
CA ARG A 95 -1.37 7.68 -18.90
C ARG A 95 -0.27 6.92 -18.13
N ASN A 96 -0.31 6.95 -16.81
CA ASN A 96 0.57 6.18 -15.95
C ASN A 96 -0.02 4.79 -15.67
N PHE A 97 -0.20 4.00 -16.74
CA PHE A 97 -0.88 2.71 -16.69
C PHE A 97 -0.19 1.67 -15.80
N GLN A 98 1.13 1.77 -15.61
CA GLN A 98 1.88 0.83 -14.78
C GLN A 98 1.68 1.09 -13.29
N ALA A 99 1.47 2.34 -12.88
CA ALA A 99 1.17 2.69 -11.49
C ALA A 99 -0.29 2.40 -11.09
N SER A 100 -1.16 2.00 -12.04
CA SER A 100 -2.53 1.61 -11.71
C SER A 100 -2.56 0.23 -11.07
N GLY A 101 -3.06 0.17 -9.82
CA GLY A 101 -3.23 -1.07 -9.06
C GLY A 101 -4.15 -2.11 -9.70
N SER A 102 -4.98 -1.72 -10.67
CA SER A 102 -5.95 -2.60 -11.34
C SER A 102 -5.30 -3.81 -12.04
N LYS A 103 -4.08 -3.65 -12.59
CA LYS A 103 -3.37 -4.74 -13.29
C LYS A 103 -3.03 -5.93 -12.39
N ILE A 104 -2.87 -5.71 -11.08
CA ILE A 104 -2.55 -6.76 -10.09
C ILE A 104 -3.65 -7.84 -10.09
N TYR A 105 -4.89 -7.44 -10.39
CA TYR A 105 -6.07 -8.31 -10.34
C TYR A 105 -6.35 -9.01 -11.69
N ASP A 106 -5.58 -8.73 -12.74
CA ASP A 106 -5.68 -9.39 -14.04
C ASP A 106 -5.24 -10.85 -13.98
N THR A 107 -4.52 -11.26 -12.93
CA THR A 107 -3.98 -12.61 -12.79
C THR A 107 -5.08 -13.68 -12.74
N PHE A 108 -6.23 -13.38 -12.11
CA PHE A 108 -7.28 -14.38 -11.86
C PHE A 108 -8.45 -14.27 -12.83
N LYS A 109 -9.08 -15.41 -13.10
CA LYS A 109 -10.38 -15.43 -13.80
C LYS A 109 -11.47 -15.03 -12.81
N GLU A 110 -12.49 -14.37 -13.32
CA GLU A 110 -13.72 -14.07 -12.56
C GLU A 110 -14.35 -15.35 -12.03
N GLN A 111 -14.76 -15.31 -10.77
CA GLN A 111 -15.39 -16.43 -10.07
C GLN A 111 -16.75 -16.00 -9.49
N LYS A 112 -17.81 -16.72 -9.88
CA LYS A 112 -19.17 -16.43 -9.38
C LYS A 112 -19.41 -16.92 -7.96
N LYS A 113 -18.71 -17.98 -7.54
CA LYS A 113 -18.95 -18.68 -6.27
C LYS A 113 -18.20 -18.06 -5.07
N GLY A 114 -17.30 -17.11 -5.31
CA GLY A 114 -16.45 -16.54 -4.28
C GLY A 114 -15.21 -15.85 -4.85
N PRO A 115 -14.41 -15.16 -4.00
CA PRO A 115 -13.15 -14.58 -4.43
C PRO A 115 -12.14 -15.65 -4.86
N SER A 116 -11.21 -15.26 -5.73
CA SER A 116 -9.97 -15.99 -6.03
C SER A 116 -8.82 -15.59 -5.11
N LEU A 117 -8.88 -14.39 -4.53
CA LEU A 117 -7.83 -13.78 -3.73
C LEU A 117 -8.42 -13.30 -2.39
N LEU A 118 -7.82 -13.71 -1.29
CA LEU A 118 -8.01 -13.04 0.01
C LEU A 118 -6.73 -12.29 0.37
N ASP A 119 -6.86 -11.08 0.87
CA ASP A 119 -5.74 -10.21 1.21
C ASP A 119 -5.93 -9.68 2.64
N PHE A 120 -5.04 -10.05 3.54
CA PHE A 120 -5.18 -9.80 4.97
C PHE A 120 -4.15 -8.76 5.44
N GLU A 121 -4.65 -7.67 6.00
CA GLU A 121 -3.91 -6.63 6.75
C GLU A 121 -4.64 -6.43 8.09
N ILE A 122 -4.84 -7.51 8.85
CA ILE A 122 -5.85 -7.56 9.93
C ILE A 122 -5.29 -7.33 11.33
N SER A 123 -3.96 -7.25 11.47
CA SER A 123 -3.28 -6.99 12.74
C SER A 123 -2.03 -6.14 12.51
N ASN A 124 -1.69 -5.34 13.51
CA ASN A 124 -0.48 -4.53 13.55
C ASN A 124 0.61 -5.14 14.45
N THR A 125 0.41 -6.34 15.02
CA THR A 125 1.41 -6.99 15.89
C THR A 125 2.74 -7.07 15.15
N CYS A 126 3.73 -6.34 15.63
CA CYS A 126 5.05 -6.23 15.01
C CYS A 126 6.11 -5.99 16.08
N ASN A 127 7.34 -6.41 15.80
CA ASN A 127 8.49 -6.29 16.66
C ASN A 127 9.48 -5.17 16.23
N LEU A 128 9.14 -4.37 15.21
CA LEU A 128 10.01 -3.31 14.69
C LEU A 128 9.40 -1.93 14.82
N GLU A 129 10.26 -0.91 14.89
CA GLU A 129 9.88 0.51 14.92
C GLU A 129 10.41 1.26 13.69
N CYS A 130 10.17 0.68 12.50
CA CYS A 130 10.72 1.20 11.25
C CYS A 130 10.38 2.69 11.06
N ILE A 131 11.34 3.51 10.67
CA ILE A 131 11.19 4.98 10.69
C ILE A 131 10.11 5.49 9.74
N MET A 132 9.90 4.79 8.61
CA MET A 132 8.85 5.10 7.62
C MET A 132 7.47 4.51 7.95
N CYS A 133 7.37 3.70 9.00
CA CYS A 133 6.16 2.97 9.38
C CYS A 133 5.33 3.79 10.38
N ASN A 134 4.17 3.28 10.82
CA ASN A 134 3.28 3.91 11.81
C ASN A 134 2.60 2.86 12.71
N GLY A 135 1.85 3.31 13.71
CA GLY A 135 1.21 2.45 14.69
C GLY A 135 0.14 1.52 14.13
N GLU A 136 -0.45 1.84 12.97
CA GLU A 136 -1.38 0.92 12.27
C GLU A 136 -0.66 -0.30 11.69
N ASN A 137 0.66 -0.18 11.47
CA ASN A 137 1.49 -1.23 10.88
C ASN A 137 2.47 -1.85 11.89
N SER A 138 2.63 -1.23 13.08
CA SER A 138 3.44 -1.79 14.16
C SER A 138 2.91 -1.43 15.54
N SER A 139 2.61 -2.47 16.32
CA SER A 139 2.25 -2.36 17.74
C SER A 139 3.34 -1.74 18.61
N LEU A 140 4.62 -1.93 18.27
CA LEU A 140 5.70 -1.25 18.99
C LEU A 140 5.70 0.24 18.71
N ILE A 141 5.52 0.66 17.46
CA ILE A 141 5.42 2.08 17.11
C ILE A 141 4.25 2.72 17.85
N ARG A 142 3.09 2.05 17.83
CA ARG A 142 1.88 2.52 18.52
C ARG A 142 2.16 2.81 20.00
N ARG A 143 2.80 1.86 20.68
CA ARG A 143 3.12 1.95 22.11
C ARG A 143 4.24 2.95 22.42
N ASN A 144 5.33 2.89 21.67
CA ASN A 144 6.58 3.52 22.05
C ASN A 144 6.74 4.93 21.44
N ARG A 145 6.40 5.11 20.17
CA ARG A 145 6.57 6.36 19.43
C ARG A 145 5.31 7.23 19.49
N GLU A 146 4.15 6.63 19.24
CA GLU A 146 2.87 7.36 19.20
C GLU A 146 2.22 7.47 20.58
N LYS A 147 2.64 6.65 21.55
CA LYS A 147 2.10 6.60 22.92
C LYS A 147 0.57 6.41 22.96
N GLY A 148 0.03 5.76 21.95
CA GLY A 148 -1.41 5.53 21.84
C GLY A 148 -1.83 4.16 22.34
N ASP A 149 -3.12 4.02 22.62
CA ASP A 149 -3.69 2.74 23.06
C ASP A 149 -3.54 1.65 21.99
N PRO A 150 -3.35 0.37 22.38
CA PRO A 150 -3.29 -0.73 21.44
C PRO A 150 -4.55 -0.79 20.55
N TYR A 151 -4.36 -1.03 19.25
CA TYR A 151 -5.49 -1.35 18.38
C TYR A 151 -6.07 -2.71 18.76
N PRO A 152 -7.41 -2.84 18.91
CA PRO A 152 -8.03 -4.11 19.23
C PRO A 152 -7.93 -5.07 18.05
N LEU A 153 -7.70 -6.35 18.32
CA LEU A 153 -7.87 -7.40 17.31
C LEU A 153 -9.37 -7.65 17.13
N VAL A 154 -9.92 -7.20 15.99
CA VAL A 154 -11.36 -7.30 15.68
C VAL A 154 -11.78 -8.71 15.24
N TYR A 155 -10.83 -9.51 14.78
CA TYR A 155 -11.07 -10.80 14.16
C TYR A 155 -10.88 -11.95 15.14
N ASP A 156 -11.79 -12.91 15.12
CA ASP A 156 -11.83 -14.05 16.04
C ASP A 156 -11.94 -15.39 15.28
N ASP A 157 -12.31 -16.46 16.01
CA ASP A 157 -12.47 -17.78 15.41
C ASP A 157 -13.71 -17.90 14.50
N ASP A 158 -14.75 -17.09 14.72
CA ASP A 158 -15.89 -17.03 13.83
C ASP A 158 -15.48 -16.45 12.47
N PHE A 159 -14.70 -15.37 12.45
CA PHE A 159 -14.13 -14.85 11.21
C PHE A 159 -13.38 -15.92 10.42
N VAL A 160 -12.52 -16.70 11.10
CA VAL A 160 -11.74 -17.77 10.46
C VAL A 160 -12.66 -18.84 9.85
N ASN A 161 -13.73 -19.22 10.55
CA ASN A 161 -14.71 -20.20 10.05
C ASN A 161 -15.48 -19.66 8.84
N GLN A 162 -15.80 -18.36 8.80
CA GLN A 162 -16.48 -17.73 7.66
C GLN A 162 -15.66 -17.76 6.36
N LEU A 163 -14.35 -18.05 6.41
CA LEU A 163 -13.52 -18.19 5.22
C LEU A 163 -13.74 -19.54 4.51
N ASP A 164 -14.10 -20.60 5.24
CA ASP A 164 -14.17 -21.98 4.74
C ASP A 164 -14.95 -22.16 3.43
N PRO A 165 -16.14 -21.55 3.25
CA PRO A 165 -16.90 -21.71 2.00
C PRO A 165 -16.14 -21.26 0.75
N PHE A 166 -15.16 -20.36 0.91
CA PHE A 166 -14.39 -19.78 -0.20
C PHE A 166 -13.08 -20.51 -0.45
N ILE A 167 -12.50 -21.19 0.54
CA ILE A 167 -11.11 -21.69 0.48
C ILE A 167 -10.87 -22.62 -0.71
N SER A 168 -11.84 -23.48 -1.05
CA SER A 168 -11.72 -24.39 -2.20
C SER A 168 -11.58 -23.68 -3.55
N GLY A 169 -12.14 -22.46 -3.68
CA GLY A 169 -12.07 -21.63 -4.88
C GLY A 169 -10.84 -20.71 -4.94
N LEU A 170 -10.18 -20.48 -3.80
CA LEU A 170 -9.05 -19.57 -3.70
C LEU A 170 -7.86 -20.03 -4.55
N LYS A 171 -7.19 -19.04 -5.14
CA LYS A 171 -5.94 -19.19 -5.89
C LYS A 171 -4.77 -18.60 -5.13
N GLU A 172 -5.01 -17.52 -4.40
CA GLU A 172 -3.98 -16.87 -3.58
C GLU A 172 -4.57 -16.34 -2.27
N ALA A 173 -3.81 -16.41 -1.20
CA ALA A 173 -4.04 -15.69 0.04
C ALA A 173 -2.79 -14.88 0.38
N ARG A 174 -2.94 -13.58 0.63
CA ARG A 174 -1.85 -12.64 0.91
C ARG A 174 -1.91 -12.20 2.36
N PHE A 175 -0.77 -12.23 3.03
CA PHE A 175 -0.63 -11.87 4.44
C PHE A 175 0.37 -10.74 4.56
N VAL A 176 -0.15 -9.57 4.93
CA VAL A 176 0.59 -8.33 5.16
C VAL A 176 0.15 -7.72 6.50
N GLY A 177 0.72 -6.57 6.87
CA GLY A 177 0.45 -5.91 8.14
C GLY A 177 1.21 -6.54 9.31
N GLY A 178 1.65 -5.70 10.24
CA GLY A 178 2.49 -6.15 11.35
C GLY A 178 3.76 -6.88 10.89
N GLU A 179 4.15 -7.89 11.67
CA GLU A 179 5.03 -8.99 11.25
C GLU A 179 4.18 -10.27 11.18
N PRO A 180 3.85 -10.80 9.98
CA PRO A 180 2.93 -11.93 9.84
C PRO A 180 3.28 -13.16 10.67
N PHE A 181 4.56 -13.45 10.88
CA PHE A 181 4.99 -14.60 11.67
C PHE A 181 4.75 -14.45 13.19
N LEU A 182 4.40 -13.25 13.66
CA LEU A 182 4.02 -12.97 15.05
C LEU A 182 2.49 -12.86 15.26
N ILE A 183 1.69 -13.00 14.21
CA ILE A 183 0.24 -12.81 14.26
C ILE A 183 -0.46 -14.18 14.44
N ASP A 184 -0.99 -14.43 15.64
CA ASP A 184 -1.58 -15.74 15.99
C ASP A 184 -2.78 -16.14 15.12
N ILE A 185 -3.66 -15.18 14.78
CA ILE A 185 -4.81 -15.49 13.92
C ILE A 185 -4.38 -15.92 12.51
N TYR A 186 -3.22 -15.47 12.01
CA TYR A 186 -2.69 -15.94 10.73
C TYR A 186 -2.33 -17.43 10.78
N LYS A 187 -1.79 -17.93 11.91
CA LYS A 187 -1.55 -19.37 12.07
C LYS A 187 -2.84 -20.19 11.96
N LYS A 188 -3.94 -19.69 12.54
CA LYS A 188 -5.27 -20.32 12.43
C LYS A 188 -5.74 -20.33 10.97
N ILE A 189 -5.65 -19.20 10.27
CA ILE A 189 -6.03 -19.09 8.86
C ILE A 189 -5.17 -20.01 7.98
N TRP A 190 -3.85 -20.01 8.15
CA TRP A 190 -2.93 -20.90 7.42
C TRP A 190 -3.30 -22.36 7.62
N THR A 191 -3.66 -22.77 8.84
CA THR A 191 -4.12 -24.13 9.12
C THR A 191 -5.39 -24.48 8.34
N ARG A 192 -6.37 -23.57 8.25
CA ARG A 192 -7.58 -23.76 7.41
C ARG A 192 -7.21 -23.88 5.93
N LEU A 193 -6.41 -22.95 5.41
CA LEU A 193 -5.97 -22.91 4.01
C LEU A 193 -5.24 -24.20 3.63
N SER A 194 -4.27 -24.61 4.43
CA SER A 194 -3.48 -25.82 4.24
C SER A 194 -4.29 -27.10 4.34
N THR A 195 -5.38 -27.10 5.11
CA THR A 195 -6.26 -28.28 5.24
C THR A 195 -7.23 -28.38 4.07
N LEU A 196 -7.86 -27.27 3.69
CA LEU A 196 -8.99 -27.26 2.74
C LEU A 196 -8.55 -27.02 1.29
N ASN A 197 -7.36 -26.46 1.03
CA ASN A 197 -6.85 -26.23 -0.31
C ASN A 197 -5.31 -26.28 -0.35
N LYS A 198 -4.74 -27.48 -0.48
CA LYS A 198 -3.28 -27.69 -0.58
C LYS A 198 -2.60 -26.97 -1.76
N SER A 199 -3.36 -26.60 -2.79
CA SER A 199 -2.83 -25.93 -3.98
C SER A 199 -2.75 -24.41 -3.86
N ILE A 200 -3.39 -23.83 -2.85
CA ILE A 200 -3.46 -22.37 -2.70
C ILE A 200 -2.07 -21.76 -2.58
N LYS A 201 -1.82 -20.67 -3.32
CA LYS A 201 -0.62 -19.85 -3.13
C LYS A 201 -0.77 -19.02 -1.85
N ILE A 202 0.07 -19.28 -0.86
CA ILE A 202 0.13 -18.48 0.38
C ILE A 202 1.29 -17.50 0.23
N ASN A 203 1.02 -16.22 0.14
CA ASN A 203 2.04 -15.18 -0.05
C ASN A 203 2.19 -14.35 1.23
N ILE A 204 3.39 -14.33 1.80
CA ILE A 204 3.66 -13.68 3.11
C ILE A 204 4.69 -12.58 2.91
N LEU A 205 4.35 -11.35 3.31
CA LEU A 205 5.28 -10.22 3.34
C LEU A 205 5.84 -10.04 4.76
N THR A 206 7.10 -10.40 4.97
CA THR A 206 7.77 -10.37 6.28
C THR A 206 8.87 -9.30 6.33
N ASN A 207 9.17 -8.80 7.52
CA ASN A 207 10.38 -8.01 7.78
C ASN A 207 11.63 -8.90 7.97
N GLY A 208 11.45 -10.23 8.05
CA GLY A 208 12.52 -11.22 8.07
C GLY A 208 13.16 -11.49 9.43
N THR A 209 12.69 -10.85 10.50
CA THR A 209 13.27 -11.01 11.85
C THR A 209 12.86 -12.32 12.55
N VAL A 210 11.80 -12.98 12.07
CA VAL A 210 11.24 -14.18 12.68
C VAL A 210 11.28 -15.34 11.67
N LEU A 211 12.02 -16.39 12.02
CA LEU A 211 12.02 -17.65 11.29
C LEU A 211 12.41 -18.77 12.27
N ASN A 212 11.46 -19.62 12.62
CA ASN A 212 11.66 -20.75 13.51
C ASN A 212 11.32 -22.06 12.79
N ASP A 213 11.56 -23.20 13.45
CA ASP A 213 11.33 -24.53 12.84
C ASP A 213 9.87 -24.76 12.43
N GLU A 214 8.90 -24.23 13.19
CA GLU A 214 7.47 -24.28 12.85
C GLU A 214 7.19 -23.59 11.50
N ILE A 215 7.74 -22.39 11.29
CA ILE A 215 7.58 -21.63 10.04
C ILE A 215 8.31 -22.33 8.89
N ILE A 216 9.50 -22.86 9.13
CA ILE A 216 10.25 -23.61 8.12
C ILE A 216 9.47 -24.85 7.69
N GLU A 217 8.89 -25.59 8.63
CA GLU A 217 8.12 -26.79 8.33
C GLU A 217 6.79 -26.46 7.63
N PHE A 218 6.12 -25.39 8.07
CA PHE A 218 4.95 -24.84 7.38
C PHE A 218 5.30 -24.46 5.93
N TYR A 219 6.42 -23.76 5.72
CA TYR A 219 6.91 -23.42 4.40
C TYR A 219 7.12 -24.70 3.57
N LYS A 220 7.90 -25.67 4.05
CA LYS A 220 8.21 -26.93 3.33
C LYS A 220 6.95 -27.70 2.90
N ASN A 221 5.96 -27.80 3.78
CA ASN A 221 4.76 -28.61 3.56
C ASN A 221 3.64 -27.92 2.79
N ASN A 222 3.76 -26.63 2.47
CA ASN A 222 2.70 -25.87 1.83
C ASN A 222 3.24 -25.02 0.66
N ASN A 223 2.34 -24.52 -0.19
CA ASN A 223 2.71 -23.67 -1.32
C ASN A 223 2.92 -22.21 -0.87
N VAL A 224 3.95 -21.99 -0.05
CA VAL A 224 4.26 -20.69 0.56
C VAL A 224 5.28 -19.94 -0.29
N HIS A 225 4.98 -18.68 -0.57
CA HIS A 225 5.83 -17.73 -1.28
C HIS A 225 6.11 -16.58 -0.34
N VAL A 226 7.34 -16.06 -0.36
CA VAL A 226 7.77 -15.06 0.62
C VAL A 226 8.23 -13.80 -0.09
N SER A 227 7.78 -12.68 0.44
CA SER A 227 8.26 -11.36 0.11
C SER A 227 8.98 -10.80 1.33
N PHE A 228 10.23 -10.38 1.20
CA PHE A 228 10.95 -9.71 2.29
C PHE A 228 10.85 -8.20 2.15
N SER A 229 10.80 -7.49 3.27
CA SER A 229 10.96 -6.04 3.33
C SER A 229 12.40 -5.71 3.74
N LEU A 230 13.26 -5.36 2.78
CA LEU A 230 14.68 -5.08 3.00
C LEU A 230 15.03 -3.71 2.42
N ASP A 231 15.33 -2.74 3.27
CA ASP A 231 15.55 -1.35 2.85
C ASP A 231 17.02 -0.95 2.74
N SER A 232 17.94 -1.88 2.97
CA SER A 232 19.37 -1.67 2.78
C SER A 232 20.10 -3.02 2.78
N ILE A 233 21.21 -3.10 2.05
CA ILE A 233 22.19 -4.19 2.11
C ILE A 233 23.41 -3.83 2.96
N ASN A 234 23.47 -2.59 3.48
CA ASN A 234 24.43 -2.14 4.46
C ASN A 234 23.82 -2.28 5.87
N LYS A 235 24.59 -2.85 6.79
CA LYS A 235 24.14 -3.08 8.17
C LYS A 235 23.71 -1.80 8.88
N GLU A 236 24.56 -0.78 8.87
CA GLU A 236 24.35 0.45 9.64
C GLU A 236 23.12 1.19 9.12
N THR A 237 23.00 1.33 7.80
CA THR A 237 21.80 1.92 7.17
C THR A 237 20.56 1.09 7.50
N TYR A 238 20.61 -0.24 7.33
CA TYR A 238 19.47 -1.12 7.60
C TYR A 238 18.97 -0.99 9.04
N GLU A 239 19.86 -1.13 10.03
CA GLU A 239 19.49 -1.08 11.45
C GLU A 239 19.04 0.33 11.89
N SER A 240 19.53 1.39 11.23
CA SER A 240 19.03 2.76 11.45
C SER A 240 17.63 3.01 10.90
N ILE A 241 17.18 2.21 9.92
CA ILE A 241 15.86 2.28 9.31
C ILE A 241 14.89 1.34 10.01
N ARG A 242 15.29 0.09 10.22
CA ARG A 242 14.51 -1.01 10.78
C ARG A 242 14.84 -1.16 12.28
N ILE A 243 14.48 -0.15 13.05
CA ILE A 243 14.76 -0.09 14.50
C ILE A 243 14.28 -1.37 15.20
N ASN A 244 15.14 -1.91 16.08
CA ASN A 244 15.05 -3.20 16.78
C ASN A 244 15.38 -4.45 15.94
N ALA A 245 15.67 -4.32 14.65
CA ALA A 245 16.18 -5.45 13.86
C ALA A 245 17.68 -5.66 14.10
N ARG A 246 18.14 -6.89 13.88
CA ARG A 246 19.57 -7.21 13.77
C ARG A 246 19.85 -7.72 12.36
N PHE A 247 20.69 -7.00 11.62
CA PHE A 247 20.93 -7.24 10.20
C PHE A 247 21.39 -8.67 9.93
N GLU A 248 22.33 -9.19 10.72
CA GLU A 248 22.86 -10.54 10.53
C GLU A 248 21.78 -11.61 10.69
N ASN A 249 20.89 -11.47 11.69
CA ASN A 249 19.78 -12.40 11.88
C ASN A 249 18.82 -12.38 10.69
N VAL A 250 18.48 -11.19 10.20
CA VAL A 250 17.57 -11.02 9.05
C VAL A 250 18.19 -11.63 7.79
N MET A 251 19.47 -11.38 7.55
CA MET A 251 20.17 -11.92 6.38
C MET A 251 20.37 -13.44 6.47
N GLN A 252 20.56 -13.99 7.67
CA GLN A 252 20.54 -15.44 7.88
C GLN A 252 19.18 -16.03 7.49
N ASN A 253 18.09 -15.47 7.99
CA ASN A 253 16.72 -15.92 7.67
C ASN A 253 16.40 -15.78 6.18
N PHE A 254 16.81 -14.67 5.57
CA PHE A 254 16.71 -14.44 4.13
C PHE A 254 17.44 -15.53 3.34
N ASN A 255 18.69 -15.85 3.71
CA ASN A 255 19.47 -16.89 3.04
C ASN A 255 18.82 -18.27 3.16
N THR A 256 18.26 -18.61 4.33
CA THR A 256 17.51 -19.86 4.52
C THR A 256 16.29 -19.92 3.59
N ILE A 257 15.47 -18.87 3.54
CA ILE A 257 14.31 -18.83 2.64
C ILE A 257 14.73 -18.77 1.18
N TYR A 258 15.83 -18.10 0.83
CA TYR A 258 16.39 -18.09 -0.50
C TYR A 258 16.70 -19.50 -0.99
N GLN A 259 17.45 -20.28 -0.21
CA GLN A 259 17.77 -21.68 -0.52
C GLN A 259 16.50 -22.54 -0.67
N LEU A 260 15.57 -22.44 0.28
CA LEU A 260 14.31 -23.16 0.22
C LEU A 260 13.46 -22.76 -1.00
N SER A 261 13.44 -21.48 -1.37
CA SER A 261 12.70 -21.00 -2.54
C SER A 261 13.21 -21.64 -3.83
N ARG A 262 14.52 -21.84 -3.95
CA ARG A 262 15.14 -22.51 -5.11
C ARG A 262 14.84 -24.00 -5.11
N GLN A 263 15.01 -24.65 -3.95
CA GLN A 263 14.75 -26.08 -3.78
C GLN A 263 13.31 -26.46 -4.13
N TYR A 264 12.35 -25.69 -3.63
CA TYR A 264 10.92 -25.97 -3.82
C TYR A 264 10.28 -25.19 -4.99
N LYS A 265 11.07 -24.43 -5.76
CA LYS A 265 10.63 -23.60 -6.90
C LYS A 265 9.48 -22.64 -6.54
N ARG A 266 9.64 -21.97 -5.39
CA ARG A 266 8.70 -20.97 -4.87
C ARG A 266 9.20 -19.56 -5.15
N ASP A 267 8.26 -18.63 -5.25
CA ASP A 267 8.61 -17.24 -5.49
C ASP A 267 9.24 -16.65 -4.23
N LEU A 268 10.25 -15.82 -4.48
CA LEU A 268 10.88 -14.95 -3.52
C LEU A 268 10.95 -13.56 -4.15
N THR A 269 10.57 -12.53 -3.42
CA THR A 269 10.59 -11.14 -3.88
C THR A 269 11.13 -10.25 -2.77
N VAL A 270 11.81 -9.15 -3.13
CA VAL A 270 12.26 -8.15 -2.17
C VAL A 270 11.53 -6.84 -2.40
N ASN A 271 10.96 -6.32 -1.32
CA ASN A 271 10.26 -5.05 -1.26
C ASN A 271 11.21 -4.05 -0.59
N ILE A 272 11.48 -2.96 -1.29
CA ILE A 272 12.34 -1.87 -0.85
C ILE A 272 11.47 -0.63 -0.80
N CYS A 273 11.57 0.14 0.27
CA CYS A 273 10.94 1.45 0.40
C CYS A 273 12.02 2.53 0.28
N PRO A 274 12.14 3.20 -0.90
CA PRO A 274 13.05 4.32 -1.03
C PRO A 274 12.62 5.49 -0.15
N ILE A 275 13.50 5.85 0.77
CA ILE A 275 13.38 6.96 1.72
C ILE A 275 14.72 7.71 1.76
N ARG A 276 14.74 8.89 2.39
CA ARG A 276 15.93 9.75 2.40
C ARG A 276 17.18 9.03 2.92
N LYS A 277 17.05 8.14 3.91
CA LYS A 277 18.19 7.39 4.48
C LYS A 277 18.85 6.40 3.50
N ASN A 278 18.09 5.70 2.66
CA ASN A 278 18.62 4.67 1.76
C ASN A 278 18.64 5.08 0.28
N MET A 279 18.26 6.33 -0.04
CA MET A 279 18.05 6.77 -1.42
C MET A 279 19.28 6.55 -2.31
N TRP A 280 20.48 6.72 -1.76
CA TRP A 280 21.75 6.55 -2.48
C TRP A 280 22.11 5.07 -2.70
N GLU A 281 21.56 4.16 -1.91
CA GLU A 281 21.81 2.72 -1.99
C GLU A 281 20.83 1.99 -2.93
N ILE A 282 19.77 2.66 -3.40
CA ILE A 282 18.76 2.04 -4.28
C ILE A 282 19.39 1.33 -5.50
N PRO A 283 20.32 1.94 -6.26
CA PRO A 283 20.98 1.28 -7.38
C PRO A 283 21.69 -0.02 -6.99
N ASP A 284 22.40 -0.01 -5.86
CA ASP A 284 23.18 -1.14 -5.37
C ASP A 284 22.27 -2.30 -4.94
N MET A 285 21.17 -1.99 -4.26
CA MET A 285 20.16 -3.00 -3.93
C MET A 285 19.51 -3.59 -5.19
N VAL A 286 19.17 -2.76 -6.18
CA VAL A 286 18.61 -3.25 -7.45
C VAL A 286 19.59 -4.19 -8.16
N ASN A 287 20.87 -3.81 -8.22
CA ASN A 287 21.93 -4.65 -8.81
C ASN A 287 22.12 -5.94 -8.02
N HIS A 288 22.19 -5.86 -6.70
CA HIS A 288 22.37 -7.01 -5.82
C HIS A 288 21.29 -8.08 -6.03
N TYR A 289 20.01 -7.70 -5.94
CA TYR A 289 18.90 -8.66 -6.11
C TYR A 289 18.72 -9.10 -7.57
N THR A 290 19.10 -8.27 -8.54
CA THR A 290 19.17 -8.68 -9.94
C THR A 290 20.20 -9.79 -10.15
N ASN A 291 21.37 -9.69 -9.55
CA ASN A 291 22.42 -10.72 -9.62
C ASN A 291 22.00 -12.04 -8.94
N LEU A 292 21.17 -11.96 -7.90
CA LEU A 292 20.54 -13.13 -7.27
C LEU A 292 19.35 -13.69 -8.06
N ASN A 293 18.97 -13.06 -9.18
CA ASN A 293 17.79 -13.35 -9.98
C ASN A 293 16.48 -13.31 -9.15
N ILE A 294 16.38 -12.30 -8.28
CA ILE A 294 15.23 -12.04 -7.40
C ILE A 294 14.49 -10.79 -7.89
N PRO A 295 13.17 -10.88 -8.17
CA PRO A 295 12.36 -9.71 -8.46
C PRO A 295 12.33 -8.73 -7.29
N ILE A 296 12.35 -7.43 -7.60
CA ILE A 296 12.18 -6.35 -6.62
C ILE A 296 10.87 -5.58 -6.82
N VAL A 297 10.39 -4.95 -5.75
CA VAL A 297 9.31 -3.96 -5.76
C VAL A 297 9.78 -2.72 -5.01
N LEU A 298 9.62 -1.55 -5.64
CA LEU A 298 9.93 -0.26 -5.01
C LEU A 298 8.63 0.40 -4.54
N HIS A 299 8.44 0.50 -3.22
CA HIS A 299 7.25 1.11 -2.60
C HIS A 299 7.52 2.56 -2.20
N ILE A 300 6.68 3.46 -2.68
CA ILE A 300 6.80 4.89 -2.39
C ILE A 300 6.24 5.18 -0.99
N ALA A 301 7.08 5.70 -0.10
CA ALA A 301 6.64 6.22 1.18
C ALA A 301 5.78 7.48 1.00
N VAL A 302 4.73 7.60 1.81
CA VAL A 302 3.88 8.80 1.88
C VAL A 302 4.01 9.48 3.25
N TYR A 303 4.35 8.71 4.29
CA TYR A 303 4.55 9.17 5.66
C TYR A 303 5.76 8.44 6.26
N PRO A 304 6.42 9.02 7.30
CA PRO A 304 6.31 10.41 7.70
C PRO A 304 7.03 11.32 6.70
N SER A 305 6.58 12.58 6.58
CA SER A 305 7.08 13.50 5.54
C SER A 305 8.60 13.70 5.58
N ALA A 306 9.21 13.66 6.77
CA ALA A 306 10.64 13.80 6.97
C ALA A 306 11.48 12.72 6.25
N GLU A 307 10.92 11.53 6.04
CA GLU A 307 11.62 10.42 5.37
C GLU A 307 11.26 10.29 3.88
N VAL A 308 10.24 11.01 3.43
CA VAL A 308 9.78 10.96 2.04
C VAL A 308 10.75 11.74 1.14
N ILE A 309 11.20 11.11 0.06
CA ILE A 309 12.13 11.74 -0.90
C ILE A 309 11.42 12.88 -1.65
N GLY A 310 10.15 12.69 -2.02
CA GLY A 310 9.37 13.68 -2.76
C GLY A 310 9.10 15.00 -2.04
N THR A 311 9.48 15.13 -0.76
CA THR A 311 9.35 16.36 0.05
C THR A 311 10.69 17.08 0.24
N MET A 312 11.75 16.65 -0.44
CA MET A 312 13.06 17.29 -0.43
C MET A 312 13.08 18.56 -1.29
N SER A 313 14.09 19.41 -1.11
CA SER A 313 14.26 20.64 -1.90
C SER A 313 14.49 20.33 -3.39
N THR A 314 14.21 21.32 -4.25
CA THR A 314 14.44 21.22 -5.69
C THR A 314 15.88 20.85 -6.02
N GLU A 315 16.85 21.45 -5.33
CA GLU A 315 18.28 21.20 -5.54
C GLU A 315 18.63 19.74 -5.23
N LYS A 316 18.12 19.23 -4.10
CA LYS A 316 18.43 17.87 -3.65
C LYS A 316 17.71 16.80 -4.48
N LEU A 317 16.49 17.09 -4.95
CA LEU A 317 15.79 16.24 -5.92
C LEU A 317 16.52 16.21 -7.27
N GLN A 318 17.04 17.35 -7.73
CA GLN A 318 17.81 17.44 -8.97
C GLN A 318 19.13 16.67 -8.86
N GLU A 319 19.87 16.83 -7.75
CA GLU A 319 21.09 16.06 -7.45
C GLU A 319 20.80 14.55 -7.50
N TYR A 320 19.73 14.12 -6.84
CA TYR A 320 19.37 12.72 -6.81
C TYR A 320 18.95 12.17 -8.18
N LEU A 321 18.18 12.95 -8.96
CA LEU A 321 17.79 12.55 -10.31
C LEU A 321 19.01 12.43 -11.24
N ASN A 322 20.00 13.30 -11.09
CA ASN A 322 21.26 13.22 -11.82
C ASN A 322 22.01 11.92 -11.46
N PHE A 323 22.17 11.65 -10.16
CA PHE A 323 22.76 10.41 -9.66
C PHE A 323 22.06 9.16 -10.26
N LEU A 324 20.73 9.10 -10.20
CA LEU A 324 19.98 7.97 -10.77
C LEU A 324 20.13 7.84 -12.29
N SER A 325 20.39 8.93 -13.00
CA SER A 325 20.52 8.94 -14.47
C SER A 325 21.87 8.41 -14.95
N GLU A 326 22.88 8.39 -14.08
CA GLU A 326 24.20 7.82 -14.37
C GLU A 326 24.24 6.30 -14.15
N VAL A 327 23.28 5.75 -13.42
CA VAL A 327 23.19 4.33 -13.09
C VAL A 327 22.87 3.50 -14.32
N LYS A 328 23.69 2.48 -14.57
CA LYS A 328 23.47 1.47 -15.61
C LYS A 328 23.18 0.12 -14.98
N ILE A 329 21.97 -0.39 -15.17
CA ILE A 329 21.58 -1.75 -14.73
C ILE A 329 21.66 -2.69 -15.92
N GLN A 330 22.42 -3.78 -15.78
CA GLN A 330 22.55 -4.78 -16.83
C GLN A 330 21.31 -5.67 -16.90
N THR A 331 20.74 -5.83 -18.09
CA THR A 331 19.59 -6.71 -18.32
C THR A 331 19.97 -7.94 -19.13
N HIS A 332 19.94 -9.11 -18.51
CA HIS A 332 20.31 -10.40 -19.12
C HIS A 332 19.21 -11.48 -19.00
N SER A 333 18.29 -11.34 -18.04
CA SER A 333 17.15 -12.24 -17.78
C SER A 333 15.81 -11.51 -17.78
N PHE A 334 14.69 -12.25 -17.80
CA PHE A 334 13.36 -11.67 -17.62
C PHE A 334 13.25 -10.88 -16.30
N ILE A 335 13.82 -11.41 -15.21
CA ILE A 335 13.82 -10.75 -13.90
C ILE A 335 14.65 -9.47 -13.94
N SER A 336 15.84 -9.49 -14.53
CA SER A 336 16.66 -8.27 -14.65
C SER A 336 15.97 -7.16 -15.45
N LYS A 337 15.19 -7.53 -16.48
CA LYS A 337 14.36 -6.57 -17.25
C LYS A 337 13.21 -6.02 -16.41
N ALA A 338 12.56 -6.86 -15.61
CA ALA A 338 11.51 -6.44 -14.68
C ALA A 338 12.05 -5.48 -13.60
N ASN A 339 13.19 -5.81 -13.00
CA ASN A 339 13.85 -4.98 -12.00
C ASN A 339 14.30 -3.64 -12.59
N TYR A 340 14.87 -3.63 -13.81
CA TYR A 340 15.18 -2.40 -14.53
C TYR A 340 13.93 -1.56 -14.80
N THR A 341 12.82 -2.18 -15.19
CA THR A 341 11.54 -1.47 -15.39
C THR A 341 11.02 -0.84 -14.09
N ALA A 342 11.17 -1.54 -12.96
CA ALA A 342 10.81 -1.01 -11.64
C ALA A 342 11.69 0.20 -11.27
N PHE A 343 13.01 0.10 -11.49
CA PHE A 343 13.95 1.20 -11.29
C PHE A 343 13.63 2.42 -12.16
N GLU A 344 13.36 2.22 -13.45
CA GLU A 344 13.00 3.30 -14.37
C GLU A 344 11.66 3.97 -13.99
N SER A 345 10.69 3.18 -13.52
CA SER A 345 9.43 3.71 -13.00
C SER A 345 9.66 4.59 -11.77
N TYR A 346 10.56 4.17 -10.88
CA TYR A 346 10.97 4.96 -9.71
C TYR A 346 11.72 6.23 -10.10
N ARG A 347 12.68 6.17 -11.04
CA ARG A 347 13.39 7.34 -11.58
C ARG A 347 12.41 8.35 -12.20
N SER A 348 11.40 7.87 -12.93
CA SER A 348 10.32 8.70 -13.46
C SER A 348 9.52 9.39 -12.35
N GLN A 349 9.22 8.67 -11.25
CA GLN A 349 8.53 9.24 -10.09
C GLN A 349 9.35 10.36 -9.42
N VAL A 350 10.68 10.23 -9.33
CA VAL A 350 11.57 11.30 -8.83
C VAL A 350 11.51 12.53 -9.74
N SER A 351 11.48 12.35 -11.07
CA SER A 351 11.30 13.45 -12.02
C SER A 351 9.95 14.17 -11.85
N VAL A 352 8.88 13.43 -11.54
CA VAL A 352 7.56 14.02 -11.23
C VAL A 352 7.62 14.87 -9.96
N TRP A 353 8.30 14.39 -8.90
CA TRP A 353 8.48 15.17 -7.68
C TRP A 353 9.28 16.45 -7.92
N LEU A 354 10.37 16.37 -8.69
CA LEU A 354 11.15 17.54 -9.06
C LEU A 354 10.32 18.58 -9.83
N LYS A 355 9.56 18.14 -10.85
CA LYS A 355 8.66 19.04 -11.60
C LYS A 355 7.66 19.74 -10.69
N LYS A 356 7.11 19.01 -9.73
CA LYS A 356 6.17 19.57 -8.76
C LYS A 356 6.84 20.58 -7.82
N ALA A 357 8.04 20.27 -7.32
CA ALA A 357 8.81 21.17 -6.46
C ALA A 357 9.17 22.48 -7.19
N ILE A 358 9.50 22.42 -8.49
CA ILE A 358 9.75 23.61 -9.33
C ILE A 358 8.48 24.45 -9.52
N GLN A 359 7.32 23.80 -9.71
CA GLN A 359 6.03 24.48 -9.92
C GLN A 359 5.43 25.03 -8.62
N GLN A 360 5.80 24.47 -7.47
CA GLN A 360 5.37 24.86 -6.15
C GLN A 360 6.60 25.24 -5.31
N PRO A 361 7.32 26.32 -5.67
CA PRO A 361 8.48 26.76 -4.91
C PRO A 361 8.07 26.96 -3.45
N GLU A 362 8.99 26.63 -2.54
CA GLU A 362 8.80 26.62 -1.09
C GLU A 362 7.85 27.71 -0.62
N ILE A 363 6.64 27.29 -0.27
CA ILE A 363 5.58 28.16 0.25
C ILE A 363 5.95 28.55 1.69
N ILE A 364 7.08 29.19 1.94
CA ILE A 364 7.53 29.51 3.31
C ILE A 364 6.64 30.58 3.96
N THR A 365 5.96 31.40 3.16
CA THR A 365 5.27 32.62 3.62
C THR A 365 3.77 32.49 3.86
N GLN A 366 3.11 31.38 3.51
CA GLN A 366 1.67 31.25 3.73
C GLN A 366 1.33 31.01 5.20
N SER A 367 0.38 31.79 5.69
CA SER A 367 -0.29 31.62 6.96
C SER A 367 -1.10 30.30 6.99
N ILE A 368 -1.42 29.83 8.19
CA ILE A 368 -2.24 28.62 8.39
C ILE A 368 -3.60 28.77 7.70
N SER A 369 -4.22 29.95 7.77
CA SER A 369 -5.51 30.23 7.13
C SER A 369 -5.43 30.16 5.60
N GLU A 370 -4.39 30.70 4.98
CA GLU A 370 -4.17 30.59 3.53
C GLU A 370 -4.00 29.13 3.09
N LEU A 371 -3.28 28.32 3.87
CA LEU A 371 -3.11 26.90 3.60
C LEU A 371 -4.43 26.13 3.76
N GLN A 372 -5.23 26.43 4.79
CA GLN A 372 -6.56 25.84 4.95
C GLN A 372 -7.49 26.18 3.78
N ILE A 373 -7.46 27.43 3.28
CA ILE A 373 -8.21 27.85 2.10
C ILE A 373 -7.74 27.08 0.85
N SER A 374 -6.42 26.94 0.67
CA SER A 374 -5.85 26.18 -0.45
C SER A 374 -6.30 24.71 -0.43
N LEU A 375 -6.23 24.09 0.75
CA LEU A 375 -6.68 22.70 0.94
C LEU A 375 -8.19 22.57 0.70
N ALA A 376 -9.01 23.47 1.24
CA ALA A 376 -10.45 23.48 1.01
C ALA A 376 -10.79 23.64 -0.48
N GLY A 377 -10.08 24.53 -1.19
CA GLY A 377 -10.22 24.70 -2.64
C GLY A 377 -9.87 23.43 -3.41
N LYS A 378 -8.78 22.75 -3.01
CA LYS A 378 -8.38 21.47 -3.59
C LYS A 378 -9.44 20.37 -3.37
N LEU A 379 -9.94 20.23 -2.14
CA LEU A 379 -10.99 19.26 -1.81
C LEU A 379 -12.30 19.59 -2.53
N LYS A 380 -12.65 20.87 -2.65
CA LYS A 380 -13.82 21.32 -3.42
C LYS A 380 -13.69 20.95 -4.89
N ASN A 381 -12.56 21.28 -5.52
CA ASN A 381 -12.32 20.94 -6.93
C ASN A 381 -12.42 19.43 -7.15
N TYR A 382 -11.84 18.64 -6.24
CA TYR A 382 -11.94 17.19 -6.27
C TYR A 382 -13.39 16.67 -6.15
N LEU A 383 -14.20 17.21 -5.23
CA LEU A 383 -15.61 16.82 -5.09
C LEU A 383 -16.46 17.25 -6.30
N CYS A 384 -16.20 18.44 -6.87
CA CYS A 384 -16.82 18.89 -8.12
C CYS A 384 -16.43 17.98 -9.30
N GLU A 385 -15.15 17.59 -9.37
CA GLU A 385 -14.63 16.55 -10.25
C GLU A 385 -15.15 15.15 -9.89
N LEU A 386 -16.12 14.99 -9.00
CA LEU A 386 -16.86 13.74 -8.80
C LEU A 386 -18.36 13.93 -9.03
N ASP A 387 -18.79 15.10 -9.50
CA ASP A 387 -20.19 15.53 -9.61
C ASP A 387 -20.92 15.45 -8.26
N ILE A 388 -20.15 15.50 -7.17
CA ILE A 388 -20.63 15.52 -5.80
C ILE A 388 -20.75 17.01 -5.42
N GLN A 389 -21.88 17.64 -5.71
CA GLN A 389 -22.20 18.99 -5.21
C GLN A 389 -22.64 18.96 -3.74
N ASP A 390 -21.81 18.37 -2.88
CA ASP A 390 -22.10 18.13 -1.47
C ASP A 390 -21.36 19.16 -0.60
N ASN A 391 -21.91 20.38 -0.57
CA ASN A 391 -21.39 21.47 0.27
C ASN A 391 -21.36 21.10 1.76
N LEU A 392 -22.26 20.21 2.19
CA LEU A 392 -22.30 19.72 3.58
C LEU A 392 -21.06 18.86 3.90
N ARG A 393 -20.69 17.96 2.99
CA ARG A 393 -19.48 17.14 3.11
C ARG A 393 -18.21 17.98 3.14
N LEU A 394 -18.11 18.98 2.26
CA LEU A 394 -16.97 19.90 2.27
C LEU A 394 -16.89 20.68 3.60
N SER A 395 -18.03 21.13 4.14
CA SER A 395 -18.07 21.79 5.47
C SER A 395 -17.51 20.87 6.55
N LYS A 396 -17.97 19.61 6.61
CA LYS A 396 -17.47 18.62 7.56
C LYS A 396 -15.96 18.41 7.47
N TYR A 397 -15.40 18.36 6.26
CA TYR A 397 -13.95 18.22 6.07
C TYR A 397 -13.18 19.42 6.59
N ASN A 398 -13.65 20.62 6.26
CA ASN A 398 -13.02 21.85 6.71
C ASN A 398 -13.08 21.99 8.23
N GLU A 399 -14.22 21.67 8.86
CA GLU A 399 -14.39 21.66 10.31
C GLU A 399 -13.43 20.66 10.99
N LEU A 400 -13.32 19.45 10.43
CA LEU A 400 -12.43 18.42 10.96
C LEU A 400 -10.96 18.86 10.90
N ILE A 401 -10.54 19.38 9.74
CA ILE A 401 -9.17 19.86 9.53
C ILE A 401 -8.88 21.06 10.44
N ALA A 402 -9.82 22.01 10.58
CA ALA A 402 -9.68 23.14 11.47
C ALA A 402 -9.48 22.69 12.92
N ARG A 403 -10.33 21.77 13.39
CA ARG A 403 -10.19 21.19 14.73
C ARG A 403 -8.84 20.49 14.94
N ILE A 404 -8.34 19.74 13.95
CA ILE A 404 -7.02 19.10 14.04
C ILE A 404 -5.92 20.14 14.16
N VAL A 405 -5.98 21.20 13.34
CA VAL A 405 -5.00 22.30 13.37
C VAL A 405 -5.00 22.99 14.74
N ASP A 406 -6.18 23.22 15.33
CA ASP A 406 -6.31 23.83 16.66
C ASP A 406 -5.75 22.94 17.79
N GLU A 407 -5.86 21.62 17.66
CA GLU A 407 -5.27 20.65 18.62
C GLU A 407 -3.75 20.50 18.47
N ILE A 408 -3.13 20.99 17.39
CA ILE A 408 -1.67 20.97 17.21
C ILE A 408 -1.07 22.21 17.87
N ASN A 409 -0.54 22.03 19.08
CA ASN A 409 0.04 23.09 19.91
C ASN A 409 1.20 23.87 19.26
N ASN A 410 1.86 23.34 18.23
CA ASN A 410 2.96 24.00 17.52
C ASN A 410 2.51 24.53 16.14
N PRO A 411 2.43 25.86 15.95
CA PRO A 411 2.02 26.47 14.69
C PRO A 411 2.90 26.09 13.48
N ASP A 412 4.19 25.86 13.68
CA ASP A 412 5.10 25.48 12.59
C ASP A 412 4.89 24.02 12.16
N THR A 413 4.62 23.12 13.11
CA THR A 413 4.20 21.74 12.83
C THR A 413 2.88 21.74 12.05
N ALA A 414 1.88 22.51 12.49
CA ALA A 414 0.59 22.62 11.81
C ALA A 414 0.73 23.17 10.39
N ARG A 415 1.55 24.22 10.21
CA ARG A 415 1.84 24.81 8.89
C ARG A 415 2.51 23.80 7.96
N THR A 416 3.51 23.07 8.47
CA THR A 416 4.24 22.05 7.69
C THR A 416 3.33 20.87 7.32
N ALA A 417 2.50 20.42 8.26
CA ALA A 417 1.53 19.36 8.04
C ALA A 417 0.52 19.74 6.95
N LEU A 418 -0.05 20.95 7.00
CA LEU A 418 -0.97 21.45 5.97
C LEU A 418 -0.30 21.50 4.59
N LYS A 419 0.92 22.01 4.49
CA LYS A 419 1.68 22.05 3.22
C LYS A 419 1.86 20.64 2.64
N ASN A 420 2.30 19.69 3.47
CA ASN A 420 2.51 18.32 3.05
C ASN A 420 1.20 17.60 2.72
N LEU A 421 0.10 17.92 3.42
CA LEU A 421 -1.23 17.43 3.10
C LEU A 421 -1.73 17.96 1.75
N ILE A 422 -1.54 19.25 1.45
CA ILE A 422 -1.84 19.84 0.13
C ILE A 422 -1.02 19.17 -0.98
N ALA A 423 0.17 18.65 -0.66
CA ALA A 423 0.98 17.90 -1.62
C ALA A 423 0.44 16.47 -1.89
N ILE A 424 -0.38 15.89 -1.00
CA ILE A 424 -0.96 14.56 -1.20
C ILE A 424 -2.13 14.61 -2.19
N ASP A 425 -2.36 13.53 -2.94
CA ASP A 425 -3.51 13.40 -3.86
C ASP A 425 -4.85 13.63 -3.13
N ALA A 426 -5.74 14.45 -3.70
CA ALA A 426 -6.99 14.83 -3.04
C ALA A 426 -7.87 13.62 -2.71
N GLY A 427 -7.87 12.58 -3.55
CA GLY A 427 -8.66 11.37 -3.30
C GLY A 427 -8.17 10.57 -2.12
N TYR A 428 -6.87 10.59 -1.83
CA TYR A 428 -6.34 9.99 -0.61
C TYR A 428 -6.81 10.76 0.64
N ILE A 429 -6.77 12.09 0.59
CA ILE A 429 -7.20 12.94 1.71
C ILE A 429 -8.69 12.69 1.99
N VAL A 430 -9.55 12.77 0.97
CA VAL A 430 -10.98 12.51 1.10
C VAL A 430 -11.24 11.09 1.63
N SER A 431 -10.55 10.08 1.12
CA SER A 431 -10.70 8.70 1.61
C SER A 431 -10.37 8.59 3.10
N GLU A 432 -9.34 9.27 3.57
CA GLU A 432 -8.99 9.27 5.00
C GLU A 432 -10.04 10.01 5.84
N LEU A 433 -10.48 11.19 5.39
CA LEU A 433 -11.51 11.97 6.08
C LEU A 433 -12.86 11.23 6.19
N GLU A 434 -13.18 10.34 5.24
CA GLU A 434 -14.43 9.58 5.25
C GLU A 434 -14.37 8.27 6.05
N THR A 435 -13.19 7.67 6.21
CA THR A 435 -13.09 6.30 6.72
C THR A 435 -12.29 6.15 8.00
N SER A 436 -11.51 7.17 8.37
CA SER A 436 -10.68 7.15 9.55
C SER A 436 -11.34 7.89 10.72
N SER A 437 -11.04 7.46 11.95
CA SER A 437 -11.45 8.20 13.14
C SER A 437 -10.72 9.54 13.23
N PHE A 438 -11.29 10.48 14.00
CA PHE A 438 -10.67 11.78 14.26
C PHE A 438 -9.22 11.65 14.76
N GLU A 439 -9.00 10.80 15.77
CA GLU A 439 -7.67 10.56 16.34
C GLU A 439 -6.68 10.06 15.29
N LYS A 440 -7.11 9.14 14.42
CA LYS A 440 -6.26 8.61 13.34
C LYS A 440 -5.88 9.69 12.32
N ILE A 441 -6.82 10.56 11.95
CA ILE A 441 -6.55 11.66 11.01
C ILE A 441 -5.58 12.65 11.67
N LYS A 442 -5.77 12.98 12.95
CA LYS A 442 -4.88 13.84 13.72
C LYS A 442 -3.45 13.28 13.77
N GLU A 443 -3.28 12.00 14.06
CA GLU A 443 -1.96 11.34 14.10
C GLU A 443 -1.23 11.43 12.75
N ARG A 444 -1.94 11.18 11.64
CA ARG A 444 -1.37 11.31 10.29
C ARG A 444 -1.00 12.74 9.95
N PHE A 445 -1.80 13.70 10.41
CA PHE A 445 -1.52 15.11 10.26
C PHE A 445 -0.25 15.52 11.02
N ILE A 446 -0.09 15.07 12.26
CA ILE A 446 1.13 15.29 13.05
C ILE A 446 2.35 14.66 12.35
N ALA A 447 2.22 13.44 11.82
CA ALA A 447 3.28 12.76 11.08
C ALA A 447 3.69 13.49 9.77
N LEU A 448 2.79 14.29 9.19
CA LEU A 448 3.12 15.19 8.08
C LEU A 448 3.87 16.44 8.53
N GLY A 449 3.71 16.86 9.78
CA GLY A 449 4.39 18.02 10.36
C GLY A 449 5.87 17.80 10.63
N GLY A 450 6.34 16.55 10.66
CA GLY A 450 7.77 16.22 10.77
C GLY A 450 8.34 16.34 12.18
N ASN A 451 7.58 15.96 13.21
CA ASN A 451 8.08 15.82 14.58
C ASN A 451 8.79 14.49 14.80
#